data_AF-A0A1H1WXP3-F1
#
_entry.id   AF-A0A1H1WXP3-F1
#
_cell.length_a   1.000
_cell.length_b   1.000
_cell.length_c   1.000
_cell.angle_alpha   90.00
_cell.angle_beta   90.00
_cell.angle_gamma   90.00
#
_symmetry.space_group_name_H-M   'P 1'
#
loop_
_entity.id
_entity.type
_entity.pdbx_description
1 polymer ?
#
loop_
_entity_poly.entity_id
_entity_poly.type
_entity_poly.pdbx_seq_one_letter_code
_entity_poly.pdbx_strand_id
1 'polypeptide(L)'
;MRADDASLSALMGKAQAGDRAAYRAVLEHSRAWLVRFYRGRIDPASAEDLVQETLMSIHAKRATYDPSRPFLPWLAAIARYRWVDRLRRTGSRGETELDEALAEGDHEAGILARISIDRMLARLSKGQGDAIRLVKIEGLSIAEASRRTGQSESLVKVNIHRGLRKLADHVESE
;
A
#
# COMPACT_ATOMS: atom_id res chain seq x y z
N MET A 1 -23.51 -4.94 -5.99
CA MET A 1 -23.26 -5.84 -4.84
C MET A 1 -21.80 -5.66 -4.45
N ARG A 2 -21.47 -5.21 -3.22
CA ARG A 2 -20.07 -5.18 -2.78
C ARG A 2 -19.69 -6.62 -2.44
N ALA A 3 -18.82 -7.25 -3.22
CA ALA A 3 -18.19 -8.48 -2.76
C ALA A 3 -17.43 -8.18 -1.46
N ASP A 4 -17.64 -9.00 -0.43
CA ASP A 4 -16.80 -8.98 0.75
C ASP A 4 -15.39 -9.50 0.40
N ASP A 5 -14.43 -9.23 1.28
CA ASP A 5 -13.03 -9.54 1.01
C ASP A 5 -12.75 -11.04 0.87
N ALA A 6 -13.48 -11.87 1.63
CA ALA A 6 -13.44 -13.32 1.54
C ALA A 6 -13.86 -13.82 0.15
N SER A 7 -14.93 -13.25 -0.41
CA SER A 7 -15.39 -13.54 -1.78
C SER A 7 -14.33 -13.15 -2.81
N LEU A 8 -13.69 -11.99 -2.66
CA LEU A 8 -12.62 -11.55 -3.59
C LEU A 8 -11.38 -12.45 -3.52
N SER A 9 -11.01 -12.89 -2.33
CA SER A 9 -9.90 -13.82 -2.10
C SER A 9 -10.15 -15.16 -2.79
N ALA A 10 -11.36 -15.71 -2.63
CA ALA A 10 -11.78 -16.94 -3.31
C ALA A 10 -11.84 -16.80 -4.84
N LEU A 11 -12.36 -15.67 -5.35
CA LEU A 11 -12.39 -15.40 -6.78
C LEU A 11 -10.99 -15.28 -7.38
N MET A 12 -10.05 -14.65 -6.68
CA MET A 12 -8.66 -14.57 -7.14
C MET A 12 -7.99 -15.96 -7.14
N GLY A 13 -8.27 -16.81 -6.16
CA GLY A 13 -7.81 -18.21 -6.18
C GLY A 13 -8.30 -18.98 -7.41
N LYS A 14 -9.59 -18.86 -7.76
CA LYS A 14 -10.14 -19.44 -9.00
C LYS A 14 -9.52 -18.83 -10.26
N ALA A 15 -9.28 -17.51 -10.26
CA ALA A 15 -8.65 -16.82 -11.36
C ALA A 15 -7.21 -17.31 -11.61
N GLN A 16 -6.44 -17.58 -10.55
CA GLN A 16 -5.11 -18.20 -10.65
C GLN A 16 -5.17 -19.62 -11.25
N ALA A 17 -6.25 -20.36 -11.00
CA ALA A 17 -6.52 -21.67 -11.60
C ALA A 17 -7.06 -21.60 -13.05
N GLY A 18 -7.20 -20.41 -13.63
CA GLY A 18 -7.61 -20.23 -15.03
C GLY A 18 -9.09 -19.88 -15.25
N ASP A 19 -9.88 -19.68 -14.19
CA ASP A 19 -11.27 -19.24 -14.31
C ASP A 19 -11.34 -17.78 -14.81
N ARG A 20 -11.67 -17.62 -16.09
CA ARG A 20 -11.79 -16.31 -16.75
C ARG A 20 -12.94 -15.47 -16.20
N ALA A 21 -14.04 -16.09 -15.77
CA ALA A 21 -15.19 -15.37 -15.23
C ALA A 21 -14.86 -14.84 -13.83
N ALA A 22 -14.21 -15.64 -13.00
CA ALA A 22 -13.70 -15.20 -11.70
C ALA A 22 -12.70 -14.06 -11.86
N TYR A 23 -11.77 -14.16 -12.80
CA TYR A 23 -10.80 -13.09 -13.06
C TYR A 23 -11.46 -11.77 -13.49
N ARG A 24 -12.45 -11.85 -14.38
CA ARG A 24 -13.24 -10.67 -14.78
C ARG A 24 -13.93 -10.04 -13.57
N ALA A 25 -14.56 -10.85 -12.71
CA ALA A 25 -15.22 -10.35 -11.50
C ALA A 25 -14.24 -9.64 -10.56
N VAL A 26 -13.03 -10.17 -10.38
CA VAL A 26 -11.97 -9.52 -9.59
C VAL A 26 -11.56 -8.17 -10.18
N LEU A 27 -11.36 -8.09 -11.50
CA LEU A 27 -10.98 -6.84 -12.16
C LEU A 27 -12.06 -5.76 -12.04
N GLU A 28 -13.34 -6.11 -12.23
CA GLU A 28 -14.45 -5.16 -12.09
C GLU A 28 -14.55 -4.60 -10.67
N HIS A 29 -14.44 -5.47 -9.66
CA HIS A 29 -14.44 -5.03 -8.26
C HIS A 29 -13.22 -4.17 -7.94
N SER A 30 -12.04 -4.57 -8.43
CA SER A 30 -10.81 -3.81 -8.25
C SER A 30 -10.93 -2.43 -8.88
N ARG A 31 -11.47 -2.31 -10.10
CA ARG A 31 -11.70 -1.04 -10.78
C ARG A 31 -12.62 -0.13 -9.96
N ALA A 32 -13.78 -0.63 -9.54
CA ALA A 32 -14.73 0.13 -8.74
C ALA A 32 -14.12 0.61 -7.41
N TRP A 33 -13.30 -0.24 -6.77
CA TRP A 33 -12.58 0.12 -5.56
C TRP A 33 -11.50 1.18 -5.83
N LEU A 34 -10.70 1.04 -6.89
CA LEU A 34 -9.63 1.97 -7.26
C LEU A 34 -10.14 3.36 -7.62
N VAL A 35 -11.24 3.45 -8.37
CA VAL A 35 -11.90 4.73 -8.66
C VAL A 35 -12.27 5.47 -7.38
N ARG A 36 -12.80 4.76 -6.38
CA ARG A 36 -13.11 5.34 -5.06
C ARG A 36 -11.85 5.69 -4.29
N PHE A 37 -10.83 4.83 -4.35
CA PHE A 37 -9.58 5.04 -3.65
C PHE A 37 -8.83 6.27 -4.17
N TYR A 38 -8.79 6.51 -5.48
CA TYR A 38 -8.10 7.67 -6.05
C TYR A 38 -8.93 8.96 -6.09
N ARG A 39 -10.24 8.88 -5.89
CA ARG A 39 -11.11 10.05 -5.82
C ARG A 39 -10.62 11.03 -4.75
N GLY A 40 -10.44 12.30 -5.14
CA GLY A 40 -9.98 13.37 -4.26
C GLY A 40 -8.49 13.32 -3.91
N ARG A 41 -7.74 12.32 -4.40
CA ARG A 41 -6.28 12.20 -4.18
C ARG A 41 -5.45 12.66 -5.37
N ILE A 42 -6.04 12.67 -6.56
CA ILE A 42 -5.45 13.09 -7.83
C ILE A 42 -6.53 13.71 -8.71
N ASP A 43 -6.10 14.46 -9.73
CA ASP A 43 -7.02 15.05 -10.70
C ASP A 43 -7.82 13.95 -11.47
N PRO A 44 -9.08 14.23 -11.85
CA PRO A 44 -9.93 13.21 -12.48
C PRO A 44 -9.39 12.66 -13.81
N ALA A 45 -8.68 13.48 -14.60
CA ALA A 45 -8.11 13.04 -15.88
C ALA A 45 -7.00 12.01 -15.65
N SER A 46 -6.15 12.26 -14.66
CA SER A 46 -5.11 11.35 -14.20
C SER A 46 -5.63 10.10 -13.52
N ALA A 47 -6.82 10.16 -12.92
CA ALA A 47 -7.36 9.07 -12.13
C ALA A 47 -7.65 7.81 -12.94
N GLU A 48 -8.23 7.96 -14.13
CA GLU A 48 -8.53 6.81 -14.99
C GLU A 48 -7.23 6.11 -15.43
N ASP A 49 -6.20 6.86 -15.83
CA ASP A 49 -4.90 6.30 -16.21
C ASP A 49 -4.27 5.51 -15.05
N LEU A 50 -4.31 6.06 -13.83
CA LEU A 50 -3.74 5.38 -12.66
C LEU A 50 -4.53 4.12 -12.29
N VAL A 51 -5.86 4.12 -12.47
CA VAL A 51 -6.69 2.92 -12.34
C VAL A 51 -6.21 1.86 -13.33
N GLN A 52 -6.05 2.20 -14.61
CA GLN A 52 -5.59 1.25 -15.64
C GLN A 52 -4.20 0.70 -15.34
N GLU A 53 -3.23 1.55 -14.99
CA GLU A 53 -1.89 1.13 -14.59
C GLU A 53 -1.89 0.18 -13.37
N THR A 54 -2.78 0.44 -12.43
CA THR A 54 -2.93 -0.40 -11.24
C THR A 54 -3.57 -1.74 -11.59
N LEU A 55 -4.57 -1.78 -12.46
CA LEU A 55 -5.15 -3.02 -12.98
C LEU A 55 -4.12 -3.87 -13.74
N MET A 56 -3.27 -3.24 -14.57
CA MET A 56 -2.15 -3.93 -15.23
C MET A 56 -1.16 -4.52 -14.21
N SER A 57 -0.92 -3.81 -13.10
CA SER A 57 -0.06 -4.29 -12.02
C SER A 57 -0.65 -5.48 -11.27
N ILE A 58 -1.96 -5.46 -11.03
CA ILE A 58 -2.70 -6.59 -10.47
C ILE A 58 -2.55 -7.78 -11.41
N HIS A 59 -2.77 -7.59 -12.71
CA HIS A 59 -2.59 -8.67 -13.70
C HIS A 59 -1.20 -9.27 -13.63
N ALA A 60 -0.15 -8.44 -13.67
CA ALA A 60 1.24 -8.90 -13.64
C ALA A 60 1.60 -9.64 -12.34
N LYS A 61 1.04 -9.21 -11.20
CA LYS A 61 1.32 -9.79 -9.88
C LYS A 61 0.35 -10.87 -9.44
N ARG A 62 -0.70 -11.16 -10.20
CA ARG A 62 -1.78 -12.08 -9.79
C ARG A 62 -1.27 -13.44 -9.34
N ALA A 63 -0.22 -13.96 -9.97
CA ALA A 63 0.36 -15.27 -9.64
C ALA A 63 1.11 -15.28 -8.30
N THR A 64 1.49 -14.11 -7.77
CA THR A 64 2.19 -13.97 -6.48
C THR A 64 1.25 -13.75 -5.31
N TYR A 65 -0.05 -13.61 -5.56
CA TYR A 65 -1.04 -13.44 -4.49
C TYR A 65 -1.26 -14.77 -3.77
N ASP A 66 -1.38 -14.71 -2.46
CA ASP A 66 -1.64 -15.83 -1.58
C ASP A 66 -3.13 -15.81 -1.21
N PRO A 67 -3.96 -16.76 -1.70
CA PRO A 67 -5.39 -16.78 -1.43
C PRO A 67 -5.77 -16.98 0.04
N SER A 68 -4.82 -17.39 0.91
CA SER A 68 -5.06 -17.45 2.36
C SER A 68 -5.02 -16.07 3.03
N ARG A 69 -4.66 -15.02 2.29
CA ARG A 69 -4.56 -13.63 2.80
C ARG A 69 -5.67 -12.75 2.25
N PRO A 70 -6.12 -11.74 2.99
CA PRO A 70 -7.09 -10.76 2.51
C PRO A 70 -6.70 -10.09 1.19
N PHE A 71 -7.67 -9.96 0.26
CA PHE A 71 -7.42 -9.43 -1.08
C PHE A 71 -7.29 -7.90 -1.10
N LEU A 72 -8.19 -7.18 -0.42
CA LEU A 72 -8.25 -5.72 -0.41
C LEU A 72 -6.98 -5.07 0.16
N PRO A 73 -6.33 -5.59 1.23
CA PRO A 73 -5.03 -5.08 1.66
C PRO A 73 -3.93 -5.24 0.61
N TRP A 74 -3.93 -6.34 -0.15
CA TRP A 74 -3.00 -6.56 -1.26
C TRP A 74 -3.26 -5.56 -2.40
N LEU A 75 -4.52 -5.37 -2.78
CA LEU A 75 -4.95 -4.35 -3.75
C LEU A 75 -4.52 -2.94 -3.32
N ALA A 76 -4.82 -2.56 -2.07
CA ALA A 76 -4.50 -1.25 -1.51
C ALA A 76 -2.98 -0.99 -1.48
N ALA A 77 -2.17 -2.02 -1.23
CA ALA A 77 -0.72 -1.91 -1.27
C ALA A 77 -0.21 -1.58 -2.68
N ILE A 78 -0.74 -2.23 -3.72
CA ILE A 78 -0.40 -1.94 -5.12
C ILE A 78 -0.89 -0.54 -5.49
N ALA A 79 -2.12 -0.19 -5.12
CA ALA A 79 -2.73 1.10 -5.44
C ALA A 79 -1.96 2.28 -4.83
N ARG A 80 -1.58 2.16 -3.55
CA ARG A 80 -0.77 3.17 -2.86
C ARG A 80 0.61 3.30 -3.48
N TYR A 81 1.26 2.18 -3.81
CA TYR A 81 2.56 2.22 -4.49
C TYR A 81 2.48 3.00 -5.80
N ARG A 82 1.47 2.71 -6.63
CA ARG A 82 1.26 3.40 -7.91
C ARG A 82 0.97 4.88 -7.76
N TRP A 83 0.15 5.25 -6.78
CA TRP A 83 -0.15 6.64 -6.50
C TRP A 83 1.10 7.42 -6.07
N VAL A 84 1.86 6.90 -5.11
CA VAL A 84 3.08 7.58 -4.65
C VAL A 84 4.12 7.64 -5.77
N ASP A 85 4.27 6.58 -6.56
CA ASP A 85 5.15 6.56 -7.73
C ASP A 85 4.75 7.61 -8.77
N ARG A 86 3.44 7.82 -8.99
CA ARG A 86 2.94 8.93 -9.83
C ARG A 86 3.27 10.28 -9.23
N LEU A 87 2.95 10.51 -7.96
CA LEU A 87 3.25 11.77 -7.26
C LEU A 87 4.73 12.13 -7.34
N ARG A 88 5.64 11.15 -7.28
CA ARG A 88 7.08 11.40 -7.51
C ARG A 88 7.39 11.91 -8.91
N ARG A 89 6.82 11.28 -9.94
CA ARG A 89 7.03 11.69 -11.34
C ARG A 89 6.48 13.09 -11.61
N THR A 90 5.34 13.42 -10.98
CA THR A 90 4.69 14.71 -11.14
C THR A 90 5.34 15.80 -10.29
N GLY A 91 5.73 15.48 -9.04
CA GLY A 91 6.41 16.39 -8.11
C GLY A 91 7.86 16.72 -8.51
N SER A 92 8.52 15.86 -9.29
CA SER A 92 9.79 16.23 -9.95
C SER A 92 9.62 17.34 -11.01
N ARG A 93 8.39 17.76 -11.33
CA ARG A 93 8.07 18.89 -12.23
C ARG A 93 7.42 20.09 -11.53
N GLY A 94 7.20 20.05 -10.22
CA GLY A 94 6.56 21.14 -9.50
C GLY A 94 6.66 20.93 -8.00
N GLU A 95 7.43 21.79 -7.36
CA GLU A 95 7.61 21.85 -5.92
C GLU A 95 6.27 22.10 -5.18
N THR A 96 6.07 21.32 -4.12
CA THR A 96 5.42 21.70 -2.86
C THR A 96 3.96 22.16 -2.89
N GLU A 97 3.01 21.22 -2.74
CA GLU A 97 1.65 21.56 -2.24
C GLU A 97 0.83 20.34 -1.77
N LEU A 98 1.45 19.33 -1.15
CA LEU A 98 0.71 18.11 -0.73
C LEU A 98 0.62 17.88 0.78
N ASP A 99 1.21 18.75 1.60
CA ASP A 99 1.24 18.52 3.06
C ASP A 99 -0.02 19.04 3.79
N GLU A 100 -0.81 19.94 3.18
CA GLU A 100 -1.97 20.55 3.87
C GLU A 100 -3.32 19.85 3.63
N ALA A 101 -3.52 19.17 2.49
CA ALA A 101 -4.84 18.59 2.17
C ALA A 101 -5.20 17.30 2.94
N LEU A 102 -4.28 16.76 3.75
CA LEU A 102 -4.50 15.57 4.58
C LEU A 102 -4.66 15.87 6.08
N ALA A 103 -4.60 17.14 6.48
CA ALA A 103 -4.54 17.57 7.88
C ALA A 103 -5.84 18.18 8.43
N GLU A 104 -7.01 17.89 7.84
CA GLU A 104 -8.30 18.13 8.49
C GLU A 104 -8.69 16.92 9.37
N GLY A 105 -7.89 16.70 10.40
CA GLY A 105 -8.16 15.74 11.47
C GLY A 105 -7.50 16.26 12.73
N ASP A 106 -8.28 16.29 13.82
CA ASP A 106 -7.90 16.75 15.16
C ASP A 106 -6.38 16.66 15.41
N HIS A 107 -5.73 17.83 15.45
CA HIS A 107 -4.28 17.96 15.51
C HIS A 107 -3.68 17.19 16.71
N GLU A 108 -4.45 17.11 17.80
CA GLU A 108 -4.10 16.35 19.00
C GLU A 108 -4.14 14.84 18.76
N ALA A 109 -5.18 14.32 18.11
CA ALA A 109 -5.27 12.91 17.70
C ALA A 109 -4.15 12.52 16.72
N GLY A 110 -3.77 13.42 15.81
CA GLY A 110 -2.64 13.21 14.88
C GLY A 110 -1.28 13.12 15.59
N ILE A 111 -1.05 13.98 16.60
CA ILE A 111 0.16 13.95 17.43
C ILE A 111 0.21 12.67 18.27
N LEU A 112 -0.90 12.29 18.92
CA LEU A 112 -1.00 11.08 19.73
C LEU A 112 -0.77 9.81 18.90
N ALA A 113 -1.35 9.73 17.70
CA ALA A 113 -1.12 8.63 16.76
C ALA A 113 0.36 8.53 16.36
N ARG A 114 1.02 9.66 16.10
CA ARG A 114 2.44 9.69 15.72
C ARG A 114 3.36 9.25 16.86
N ILE A 115 3.09 9.72 18.09
CA ILE A 115 3.82 9.28 19.30
C ILE A 115 3.64 7.77 19.54
N SER A 116 2.43 7.25 19.32
CA SER A 116 2.14 5.81 19.46
C SER A 116 2.96 4.99 18.45
N ILE A 117 2.97 5.42 17.18
CA ILE A 117 3.75 4.77 16.12
C ILE A 117 5.25 4.79 16.44
N ASP A 118 5.80 5.92 16.91
CA ASP A 118 7.21 6.02 17.26
C ASP A 118 7.61 5.06 18.38
N ARG A 119 6.76 4.93 19.41
CA ARG A 119 6.95 3.94 20.48
C ARG A 119 6.90 2.51 19.96
N MET A 120 5.97 2.19 19.07
CA MET A 120 5.89 0.85 18.47
C MET A 120 7.15 0.53 17.66
N LEU A 121 7.60 1.46 16.81
CA LEU A 121 8.79 1.28 16.00
C LEU A 121 10.07 1.16 16.85
N ALA A 122 10.14 1.82 18.01
CA ALA A 122 11.26 1.71 18.94
C ALA A 122 11.43 0.29 19.52
N ARG A 123 10.41 -0.58 19.44
CA ARG A 123 10.48 -1.99 19.86
C ARG A 123 11.12 -2.89 18.80
N LEU A 124 11.42 -2.35 17.62
CA LEU A 124 12.06 -3.06 16.52
C LEU A 124 13.57 -2.77 16.48
N SER A 125 14.33 -3.60 15.75
CA SER A 125 15.72 -3.23 15.43
C SER A 125 15.74 -1.95 14.59
N LYS A 126 16.81 -1.16 14.70
CA LYS A 126 16.96 0.10 13.93
C LYS A 126 16.67 -0.08 12.44
N GLY A 127 17.23 -1.12 11.82
CA GLY A 127 16.98 -1.41 10.39
C GLY A 127 15.52 -1.74 10.05
N GLN A 128 14.78 -2.36 10.97
CA GLN A 128 13.34 -2.63 10.80
C GLN A 128 12.49 -1.37 10.98
N GLY A 129 12.76 -0.61 12.04
CA GLY A 129 12.08 0.66 12.32
C GLY A 129 12.28 1.68 11.20
N ASP A 130 13.52 1.89 10.76
CA ASP A 130 13.86 2.83 9.68
C ASP A 130 13.20 2.42 8.36
N ALA A 131 13.29 1.13 7.98
CA ALA A 131 12.69 0.65 6.74
C ALA A 131 11.16 0.79 6.74
N ILE A 132 10.49 0.53 7.88
CA ILE A 132 9.04 0.71 8.01
C ILE A 132 8.68 2.18 7.98
N ARG A 133 9.39 3.03 8.72
CA ARG A 133 9.13 4.49 8.74
C ARG A 133 9.23 5.08 7.34
N LEU A 134 10.36 4.87 6.69
CA LEU A 134 10.62 5.45 5.37
C LEU A 134 9.57 4.98 4.36
N VAL A 135 9.23 3.69 4.33
CA VAL A 135 8.38 3.13 3.26
C VAL A 135 6.88 3.19 3.57
N LYS A 136 6.48 2.98 4.82
CA LYS A 136 5.06 2.87 5.20
C LYS A 136 4.48 4.17 5.74
N ILE A 137 5.32 5.03 6.31
CA ILE A 137 4.89 6.31 6.90
C ILE A 137 5.23 7.46 5.96
N GLU A 138 6.52 7.62 5.62
CA GLU A 138 6.99 8.69 4.73
C GLU A 138 6.77 8.38 3.24
N GLY A 139 6.34 7.15 2.93
CA GLY A 139 5.95 6.73 1.60
C GLY A 139 7.09 6.45 0.63
N LEU A 140 8.37 6.51 1.03
CA LEU A 140 9.52 6.22 0.17
C LEU A 140 9.40 4.85 -0.53
N SER A 141 9.89 4.76 -1.76
CA SER A 141 10.06 3.49 -2.45
C SER A 141 11.14 2.66 -1.77
N ILE A 142 11.15 1.35 -2.02
CA ILE A 142 12.20 0.46 -1.52
C ILE A 142 13.59 0.91 -2.00
N ALA A 143 13.70 1.37 -3.24
CA ALA A 143 14.96 1.86 -3.81
C ALA A 143 15.44 3.16 -3.14
N GLU A 144 14.53 4.09 -2.83
CA GLU A 144 14.89 5.32 -2.09
C GLU A 144 15.26 5.02 -0.65
N ALA A 145 14.50 4.15 0.03
CA ALA A 145 14.82 3.71 1.38
C ALA A 145 16.17 2.99 1.41
N SER A 146 16.48 2.17 0.40
CA SER A 146 17.79 1.55 0.21
C SER A 146 18.91 2.59 0.10
N ARG A 147 18.76 3.59 -0.77
CA ARG A 147 19.73 4.69 -0.90
C ARG A 147 19.89 5.49 0.39
N ARG A 148 18.80 5.76 1.10
CA ARG A 148 18.79 6.60 2.31
C ARG A 148 19.35 5.88 3.54
N THR A 149 19.21 4.56 3.61
CA THR A 149 19.69 3.74 4.73
C THR A 149 21.04 3.07 4.48
N GLY A 150 21.49 3.02 3.22
CA GLY A 150 22.66 2.23 2.79
C GLY A 150 22.40 0.71 2.74
N GLN A 151 21.17 0.26 3.04
CA GLN A 151 20.80 -1.16 2.98
C GLN A 151 20.51 -1.57 1.54
N SER A 152 20.70 -2.86 1.20
CA SER A 152 20.22 -3.38 -0.09
C SER A 152 18.69 -3.39 -0.14
N GLU A 153 18.10 -3.25 -1.33
CA GLU A 153 16.63 -3.31 -1.50
C GLU A 153 16.02 -4.60 -0.93
N SER A 154 16.71 -5.72 -1.07
CA SER A 154 16.32 -7.01 -0.49
C SER A 154 16.27 -6.94 1.03
N LEU A 155 17.28 -6.32 1.66
CA LEU A 155 17.32 -6.15 3.10
C LEU A 155 16.22 -5.21 3.60
N VAL A 156 15.93 -4.12 2.88
CA VAL A 156 14.79 -3.22 3.19
C VAL A 156 13.47 -3.99 3.18
N LYS A 157 13.21 -4.83 2.17
CA LYS A 157 11.99 -5.66 2.11
C LYS A 157 11.91 -6.65 3.27
N VAL A 158 13.02 -7.31 3.60
CA VAL A 158 13.10 -8.25 4.73
C VAL A 158 12.86 -7.54 6.06
N ASN A 159 13.44 -6.36 6.25
CA ASN A 159 13.27 -5.53 7.44
C ASN A 159 11.81 -5.11 7.62
N ILE A 160 11.14 -4.66 6.57
CA ILE A 160 9.71 -4.34 6.61
C ILE A 160 8.88 -5.57 6.98
N HIS A 161 9.12 -6.71 6.31
CA HIS A 161 8.34 -7.92 6.56
C HIS A 161 8.50 -8.41 8.01
N ARG A 162 9.73 -8.54 8.49
CA ARG A 162 10.01 -9.01 9.85
C ARG A 162 9.56 -8.02 10.91
N GLY A 163 9.70 -6.72 10.66
CA GLY A 163 9.26 -5.68 11.58
C GLY A 163 7.74 -5.66 11.74
N LEU A 164 6.98 -5.69 10.63
CA LEU A 164 5.51 -5.74 10.69
C LEU A 164 4.99 -7.00 11.39
N ARG A 165 5.66 -8.15 11.20
CA ARG A 165 5.31 -9.38 11.92
C ARG A 165 5.48 -9.22 13.43
N LYS A 166 6.64 -8.71 13.87
CA LYS A 166 6.89 -8.44 15.30
C LYS A 166 5.87 -7.49 15.91
N LEU A 167 5.48 -6.43 15.18
CA LEU A 167 4.47 -5.50 15.64
C LEU A 167 3.10 -6.17 15.77
N ALA A 168 2.72 -7.04 14.82
CA ALA A 168 1.47 -7.80 14.90
C ALA A 168 1.45 -8.73 16.12
N ASP A 169 2.53 -9.50 16.34
CA ASP A 169 2.64 -10.41 17.49
C ASP A 169 2.49 -9.67 18.85
N HIS A 170 2.94 -8.41 18.91
CA HIS A 170 2.83 -7.58 20.11
C HIS A 170 1.42 -7.04 20.35
N VAL A 171 0.67 -6.72 19.29
CA VAL A 171 -0.71 -6.25 19.39
C VAL A 171 -1.66 -7.40 19.72
N GLU A 172 -1.35 -8.63 19.32
CA GLU A 172 -2.12 -9.83 19.69
C GLU A 172 -1.85 -10.32 21.12
N SER A 173 -0.80 -9.82 21.77
CA SER A 173 -0.40 -10.22 23.14
C SER A 173 -0.79 -9.19 24.23
N GLU A 174 -1.46 -8.09 23.85
CA GLU A 174 -2.11 -7.11 24.75
C GLU A 174 -3.63 -7.34 24.77
#